data_AF-A0A533QE53-F1
#
_entry.id   AF-A0A533QE53-F1
#
_cell.length_a   1.000
_cell.length_b   1.000
_cell.length_c   1.000
_cell.angle_alpha   90.00
_cell.angle_beta   90.00
_cell.angle_gamma   90.00
#
_symmetry.space_group_name_H-M   'P 1'
#
loop_
_entity.id
_entity.type
_entity.pdbx_description
1 polymer ?
#
loop_
_entity_poly.entity_id
_entity_poly.type
_entity_poly.pdbx_seq_one_letter_code
_entity_poly.pdbx_strand_id
1 'polypeptide(L)'
;MSDCPYVNKEDNESHLQKTTVTVEDNYERVSNELESDAKQINFKEASVAIGGHFEEKNGYDVIRLNMMNKPYEMRKEGLFEDGKYCYDSWSKIIIYDYIRRKGNKSLTGNWVTLGYFPNTASHVKAFQRSAEEKVAAIFNKNMEGLKARCKEFGGVEDMGKMKADYICRFDLLPRIPLYLCFWEADEEFSASCKLFFDTSAEAYIDIEYLAYLVERFVELFVTLLPIK
;
A
#
# COMPACT_ATOMS: atom_id res chain seq x y z
N MET A 1 -64.33 -10.89 3.14
CA MET A 1 -62.88 -10.79 3.37
C MET A 1 -62.33 -9.91 2.26
N SER A 2 -62.53 -8.61 2.43
CA SER A 2 -61.49 -7.60 2.78
C SER A 2 -60.76 -7.16 1.52
N ASP A 3 -61.25 -6.11 0.88
CA ASP A 3 -60.89 -4.69 1.12
C ASP A 3 -59.43 -4.40 0.74
N CYS A 4 -59.24 -3.88 -0.48
CA CYS A 4 -58.12 -3.01 -0.81
C CYS A 4 -58.62 -1.56 -0.76
N PRO A 5 -58.21 -0.75 0.23
CA PRO A 5 -58.41 0.69 0.16
C PRO A 5 -57.08 1.46 0.20
N TYR A 6 -57.10 2.60 -0.51
CA TYR A 6 -56.15 3.73 -0.51
C TYR A 6 -54.94 3.70 -1.45
N VAL A 7 -55.19 4.12 -2.70
CA VAL A 7 -54.31 5.09 -3.36
C VAL A 7 -55.00 6.45 -3.27
N ASN A 8 -54.38 7.36 -2.53
CA ASN A 8 -54.39 8.79 -2.85
C ASN A 8 -53.26 9.45 -2.06
N LYS A 9 -52.29 9.98 -2.78
CA LYS A 9 -51.62 11.26 -2.53
C LYS A 9 -50.65 11.52 -3.66
N GLU A 10 -51.05 12.42 -4.56
CA GLU A 10 -50.15 13.46 -5.02
C GLU A 10 -49.45 14.04 -3.78
N ASP A 11 -48.13 14.13 -3.80
CA ASP A 11 -47.42 15.35 -3.43
C ASP A 11 -45.90 15.17 -3.50
N ASN A 12 -45.31 16.09 -4.26
CA ASN A 12 -43.93 16.55 -4.24
C ASN A 12 -42.82 15.58 -4.68
N GLU A 13 -42.59 15.62 -6.00
CA GLU A 13 -41.25 15.76 -6.54
C GLU A 13 -40.43 16.75 -5.68
N SER A 14 -39.55 16.22 -4.84
CA SER A 14 -38.40 16.97 -4.35
C SER A 14 -37.15 16.23 -4.77
N HIS A 15 -36.34 16.95 -5.53
CA HIS A 15 -35.06 16.55 -6.07
C HIS A 15 -34.18 15.82 -5.06
N LEU A 16 -33.95 14.54 -5.29
CA LEU A 16 -32.72 13.87 -4.87
C LEU A 16 -31.89 13.64 -6.12
N GLN A 17 -31.16 14.68 -6.53
CA GLN A 17 -29.96 14.49 -7.35
C GLN A 17 -28.99 13.63 -6.55
N LYS A 18 -29.09 12.30 -6.69
CA LYS A 18 -28.00 11.41 -6.36
C LYS A 18 -26.92 11.62 -7.41
N THR A 19 -26.00 12.54 -7.13
CA THR A 19 -24.74 12.66 -7.87
C THR A 19 -24.03 11.31 -7.76
N THR A 20 -23.88 10.60 -8.87
CA THR A 20 -23.14 9.33 -8.94
C THR A 20 -21.66 9.63 -8.71
N VAL A 21 -21.22 9.60 -7.44
CA VAL A 21 -19.79 9.75 -7.08
C VAL A 21 -19.05 8.53 -7.64
N THR A 22 -18.06 8.74 -8.49
CA THR A 22 -17.22 7.65 -9.01
C THR A 22 -16.18 7.22 -7.98
N VAL A 23 -15.59 6.04 -8.16
CA VAL A 23 -14.53 5.54 -7.28
C VAL A 23 -13.30 6.47 -7.34
N GLU A 24 -12.99 7.00 -8.52
CA GLU A 24 -11.95 8.01 -8.75
C GLU A 24 -12.22 9.31 -7.99
N ASP A 25 -13.46 9.82 -8.00
CA ASP A 25 -13.84 11.02 -7.24
C ASP A 25 -13.64 10.81 -5.73
N ASN A 26 -13.84 9.58 -5.24
CA ASN A 26 -13.63 9.25 -3.84
C ASN A 26 -12.13 9.28 -3.47
N TYR A 27 -11.25 8.72 -4.30
CA TYR A 27 -9.81 8.75 -4.04
C TYR A 27 -9.21 10.14 -4.16
N GLU A 28 -9.67 10.94 -5.11
CA GLU A 28 -9.23 12.33 -5.21
C GLU A 28 -9.58 13.11 -3.94
N ARG A 29 -10.83 12.99 -3.48
CA ARG A 29 -11.28 13.60 -2.22
C ARG A 29 -10.42 13.17 -1.03
N VAL A 30 -10.24 11.87 -0.83
CA VAL A 30 -9.43 11.33 0.28
C VAL A 30 -7.97 11.82 0.17
N SER A 31 -7.40 11.83 -1.03
CA SER A 31 -6.03 12.31 -1.23
C SER A 31 -5.87 13.78 -0.87
N ASN A 32 -6.87 14.62 -1.19
CA ASN A 32 -6.85 16.05 -0.89
C ASN A 32 -7.04 16.33 0.61
N GLU A 33 -7.87 15.55 1.29
CA GLU A 33 -8.02 15.60 2.75
C GLU A 33 -6.70 15.25 3.45
N LEU A 34 -6.07 14.13 3.06
CA LEU A 34 -4.79 13.71 3.61
C LEU A 34 -3.66 14.69 3.29
N GLU A 35 -3.68 15.31 2.11
CA GLU A 35 -2.73 16.34 1.72
C GLU A 35 -2.81 17.55 2.65
N SER A 36 -4.02 18.03 2.93
CA SER A 36 -4.26 19.16 3.83
C SER A 36 -3.63 18.88 5.20
N ASP A 37 -3.86 17.68 5.75
CA ASP A 37 -3.31 17.29 7.05
C ASP A 37 -1.78 17.13 7.01
N ALA A 38 -1.26 16.46 5.97
CA ALA A 38 0.18 16.25 5.79
C ALA A 38 0.93 17.56 5.58
N LYS A 39 0.31 18.62 5.06
CA LYS A 39 0.95 19.95 4.94
C LYS A 39 1.09 20.67 6.29
N GLN A 40 0.30 20.34 7.30
CA GLN A 40 0.36 21.00 8.62
C GLN A 40 1.37 20.40 9.58
N ILE A 41 1.91 19.20 9.29
CA ILE A 41 2.87 18.54 10.15
C ILE A 41 4.25 19.23 10.13
N ASN A 42 5.02 19.01 11.21
CA ASN A 42 6.43 19.37 11.27
C ASN A 42 7.25 18.41 10.40
N PHE A 43 7.79 18.91 9.28
CA PHE A 43 8.46 18.07 8.29
C PHE A 43 9.77 17.46 8.82
N LYS A 44 10.52 18.21 9.62
CA LYS A 44 11.75 17.74 10.23
C LYS A 44 11.49 16.56 11.16
N GLU A 45 10.53 16.70 12.08
CA GLU A 45 10.13 15.62 12.99
C GLU A 45 9.58 14.40 12.25
N ALA A 46 8.67 14.63 11.28
CA ALA A 46 8.06 13.55 10.53
C ALA A 46 9.08 12.76 9.70
N SER A 47 10.03 13.44 9.05
CA SER A 47 11.08 12.77 8.26
C SER A 47 11.86 11.75 9.11
N VAL A 48 12.21 12.11 10.35
CA VAL A 48 12.96 11.22 11.25
C VAL A 48 12.11 10.01 11.64
N ALA A 49 10.85 10.25 12.00
CA ALA A 49 9.93 9.20 12.45
C ALA A 49 9.67 8.16 11.35
N ILE A 50 9.44 8.62 10.13
CA ILE A 50 9.14 7.77 8.97
C ILE A 50 10.39 7.22 8.26
N GLY A 51 11.59 7.51 8.74
CA GLY A 51 12.83 7.08 8.07
C GLY A 51 13.08 7.72 6.71
N GLY A 52 12.54 8.93 6.50
CA GLY A 52 12.87 9.79 5.36
C GLY A 52 14.03 10.73 5.68
N HIS A 53 14.30 11.64 4.75
CA HIS A 53 15.33 12.67 4.87
C HIS A 53 14.71 14.06 4.79
N PHE A 54 15.02 14.91 5.76
CA PHE A 54 14.65 16.32 5.73
C PHE A 54 15.73 17.15 5.04
N GLU A 55 15.29 18.07 4.19
CA GLU A 55 16.14 19.08 3.59
C GLU A 55 15.45 20.44 3.56
N GLU A 56 16.25 21.50 3.70
CA GLU A 56 15.83 22.87 3.45
C GLU A 56 16.36 23.28 2.08
N LYS A 57 15.48 23.53 1.11
CA LYS A 57 15.83 23.96 -0.26
C LYS A 57 15.21 25.31 -0.55
N ASN A 58 16.04 26.31 -0.86
CA ASN A 58 15.60 27.67 -1.21
C ASN A 58 14.61 28.28 -0.20
N GLY A 59 14.77 27.98 1.10
CA GLY A 59 13.88 28.44 2.17
C GLY A 59 12.59 27.64 2.35
N TYR A 60 12.46 26.48 1.71
CA TYR A 60 11.32 25.57 1.86
C TYR A 60 11.74 24.20 2.40
N ASP A 61 10.93 23.69 3.32
CA ASP A 61 11.07 22.36 3.92
C ASP A 61 10.65 21.27 2.93
N VAL A 62 11.47 20.24 2.80
CA VAL A 62 11.21 19.06 1.96
C VAL A 62 11.47 17.78 2.75
N ILE A 63 10.55 16.82 2.65
CA ILE A 63 10.81 15.43 3.07
C ILE A 63 11.06 14.60 1.81
N ARG A 64 12.19 13.90 1.75
CA ARG A 64 12.44 12.85 0.76
C ARG A 64 12.23 11.47 1.37
N LEU A 65 11.55 10.60 0.64
CA LEU A 65 11.40 9.20 0.97
C LEU A 65 11.25 8.37 -0.31
N ASN A 66 11.44 7.06 -0.18
CA ASN A 66 11.18 6.12 -1.27
C ASN A 66 9.90 5.32 -0.98
N MET A 67 9.08 5.12 -2.01
CA MET A 67 8.00 4.14 -2.00
C MET A 67 8.28 3.12 -3.12
N MET A 68 8.45 1.84 -2.78
CA MET A 68 8.83 0.77 -3.71
C MET A 68 10.05 1.15 -4.57
N ASN A 69 11.12 1.64 -3.93
CA ASN A 69 12.36 2.15 -4.55
C ASN A 69 12.20 3.39 -5.46
N LYS A 70 11.02 3.97 -5.56
CA LYS A 70 10.77 5.19 -6.31
C LYS A 70 10.87 6.42 -5.40
N PRO A 71 11.66 7.46 -5.76
CA PRO A 71 11.83 8.64 -4.92
C PRO A 71 10.63 9.60 -5.00
N TYR A 72 10.22 10.09 -3.85
CA TYR A 72 9.19 11.12 -3.72
C TYR A 72 9.67 12.27 -2.84
N GLU A 73 9.13 13.46 -3.11
CA GLU A 73 9.38 14.66 -2.33
C GLU A 73 8.06 15.25 -1.83
N MET A 74 7.87 15.28 -0.51
CA MET A 74 6.78 16.03 0.11
C MET A 74 7.23 17.47 0.34
N ARG A 75 6.45 18.41 -0.19
CA ARG A 75 6.64 19.87 -0.05
C ARG A 75 5.35 20.50 0.47
N LYS A 76 5.37 21.79 0.82
CA LYS A 76 4.14 22.51 1.23
C LYS A 76 3.14 22.68 0.07
N GLU A 77 3.61 22.58 -1.17
CA GLU A 77 2.78 22.62 -2.38
C GLU A 77 2.09 21.28 -2.66
N GLY A 78 2.62 20.16 -2.14
CA GLY A 78 2.07 18.81 -2.32
C GLY A 78 3.17 17.77 -2.51
N LEU A 79 2.80 16.64 -3.12
CA LEU A 79 3.69 15.53 -3.42
C LEU A 79 4.30 15.65 -4.82
N PHE A 80 5.60 15.41 -4.93
CA PHE A 80 6.34 15.43 -6.18
C PHE A 80 7.07 14.11 -6.41
N GLU A 81 7.17 13.75 -7.68
CA GLU A 81 7.91 12.60 -8.20
C GLU A 81 8.81 13.11 -9.33
N ASP A 82 10.14 12.91 -9.22
CA ASP A 82 11.13 13.42 -10.18
C ASP A 82 10.94 14.90 -10.55
N GLY A 83 10.61 15.71 -9.55
CA GLY A 83 10.38 17.16 -9.68
C GLY A 83 9.03 17.56 -10.31
N LYS A 84 8.17 16.60 -10.69
CA LYS A 84 6.83 16.85 -11.22
C LYS A 84 5.78 16.62 -10.14
N TYR A 85 4.70 17.40 -10.17
CA TYR A 85 3.59 17.20 -9.25
C TYR A 85 2.96 15.81 -9.47
N CYS A 86 2.76 15.07 -8.38
CA CYS A 86 2.17 13.75 -8.42
C CYS A 86 0.64 13.85 -8.46
N TYR A 87 0.05 13.52 -9.61
CA TYR A 87 -1.40 13.48 -9.78
C TYR A 87 -2.02 12.12 -9.42
N ASP A 88 -1.21 11.09 -9.21
CA ASP A 88 -1.69 9.77 -8.84
C ASP A 88 -2.25 9.76 -7.41
N SER A 89 -3.58 9.65 -7.31
CA SER A 89 -4.30 9.68 -6.02
C SER A 89 -3.81 8.60 -5.06
N TRP A 90 -3.39 7.44 -5.58
CA TRP A 90 -2.90 6.33 -4.76
C TRP A 90 -1.56 6.64 -4.09
N SER A 91 -0.58 7.09 -4.86
CA SER A 91 0.72 7.54 -4.33
C SER A 91 0.53 8.64 -3.29
N LYS A 92 -0.37 9.61 -3.56
CA LYS A 92 -0.74 10.65 -2.60
C LYS A 92 -1.31 10.07 -1.30
N ILE A 93 -2.33 9.22 -1.38
CA ILE A 93 -2.98 8.62 -0.20
C ILE A 93 -1.97 7.88 0.67
N ILE A 94 -1.18 6.97 0.08
CA ILE A 94 -0.20 6.15 0.80
C ILE A 94 0.85 7.03 1.48
N ILE A 95 1.45 7.98 0.73
CA ILE A 95 2.54 8.80 1.26
C ILE A 95 2.04 9.81 2.28
N TYR A 96 0.89 10.46 2.04
CA TYR A 96 0.34 11.43 2.99
C TYR A 96 -0.11 10.75 4.28
N ASP A 97 -0.76 9.58 4.21
CA ASP A 97 -1.13 8.82 5.41
C ASP A 97 0.11 8.38 6.20
N TYR A 98 1.13 7.89 5.50
CA TYR A 98 2.41 7.51 6.11
C TYR A 98 3.09 8.68 6.83
N ILE A 99 3.14 9.85 6.19
CA ILE A 99 3.75 11.08 6.74
C ILE A 99 2.95 11.59 7.95
N ARG A 100 1.62 11.71 7.85
CA ARG A 100 0.80 12.26 8.94
C ARG A 100 0.81 11.36 10.19
N ARG A 101 0.87 10.04 10.00
CA ARG A 101 0.87 9.07 11.10
C ARG A 101 2.21 9.05 11.82
N LYS A 102 3.31 9.33 11.11
CA LYS A 102 4.70 9.32 11.59
C LYS A 102 5.21 7.95 12.08
N GLY A 103 4.31 7.08 12.53
CA GLY A 103 4.61 5.88 13.28
C GLY A 103 5.12 6.18 14.68
N ASN A 104 4.83 5.29 15.61
CA ASN A 104 5.29 5.37 17.00
C ASN A 104 5.92 4.06 17.50
N LYS A 105 6.17 3.09 16.60
CA LYS A 105 6.78 1.79 16.91
C LYS A 105 8.01 1.60 16.05
N SER A 106 9.14 1.22 16.64
CA SER A 106 10.27 0.72 15.85
C SER A 106 9.95 -0.65 15.25
N LEU A 107 10.69 -1.04 14.21
CA LEU A 107 10.59 -2.39 13.63
C LEU A 107 10.79 -3.43 14.74
N THR A 108 9.84 -4.36 14.86
CA THR A 108 9.81 -5.38 15.91
C THR A 108 10.61 -6.63 15.53
N GLY A 109 10.85 -6.82 14.23
CA GLY A 109 11.38 -8.04 13.64
C GLY A 109 10.38 -9.20 13.64
N ASN A 110 9.15 -9.03 14.13
CA ASN A 110 8.12 -10.07 14.14
C ASN A 110 7.24 -9.92 12.90
N TRP A 111 6.95 -11.05 12.23
CA TRP A 111 6.33 -11.06 10.91
C TRP A 111 4.89 -11.55 10.99
N VAL A 112 3.98 -10.83 10.34
CA VAL A 112 2.54 -11.15 10.30
C VAL A 112 1.96 -10.90 8.91
N THR A 113 0.92 -11.65 8.56
CA THR A 113 0.13 -11.38 7.35
C THR A 113 -0.84 -10.23 7.59
N LEU A 114 -1.35 -9.58 6.52
CA LEU A 114 -2.32 -8.47 6.66
C LEU A 114 -3.52 -8.87 7.52
N GLY A 115 -4.00 -10.10 7.34
CA GLY A 115 -5.15 -10.62 8.09
C GLY A 115 -4.98 -10.72 9.61
N TYR A 116 -3.75 -10.57 10.14
CA TYR A 116 -3.46 -10.58 11.56
C TYR A 116 -3.66 -9.22 12.24
N PHE A 117 -3.59 -8.11 11.50
CA PHE A 117 -3.75 -6.79 12.10
C PHE A 117 -5.19 -6.61 12.65
N PRO A 118 -5.37 -5.87 13.77
CA PRO A 118 -6.67 -5.63 14.37
C PRO A 118 -7.65 -4.99 13.37
N ASN A 119 -8.93 -5.32 13.47
CA ASN A 119 -10.01 -4.75 12.65
C ASN A 119 -9.82 -4.92 11.12
N THR A 120 -8.97 -5.84 10.68
CA THR A 120 -8.76 -6.09 9.24
C THR A 120 -10.05 -6.62 8.61
N ALA A 121 -10.57 -5.87 7.64
CA ALA A 121 -11.76 -6.20 6.89
C ALA A 121 -11.56 -7.44 5.99
N SER A 122 -12.65 -8.08 5.60
CA SER A 122 -12.61 -9.30 4.80
C SER A 122 -12.01 -9.10 3.41
N HIS A 123 -12.22 -7.93 2.79
CA HIS A 123 -11.67 -7.64 1.46
C HIS A 123 -10.15 -7.47 1.50
N VAL A 124 -9.56 -6.90 2.56
CA VAL A 124 -8.10 -6.84 2.74
C VAL A 124 -7.48 -8.25 2.76
N LYS A 125 -8.12 -9.20 3.46
CA LYS A 125 -7.67 -10.61 3.49
C LYS A 125 -7.77 -11.25 2.11
N ALA A 126 -8.81 -10.92 1.35
CA ALA A 126 -8.98 -11.40 -0.03
C ALA A 126 -7.93 -10.82 -0.98
N PHE A 127 -7.60 -9.54 -0.85
CA PHE A 127 -6.52 -8.89 -1.63
C PHE A 127 -5.17 -9.54 -1.36
N GLN A 128 -4.82 -9.78 -0.09
CA GLN A 128 -3.57 -10.47 0.25
C GLN A 128 -3.51 -11.85 -0.40
N ARG A 129 -4.58 -12.64 -0.27
CA ARG A 129 -4.63 -13.98 -0.85
C ARG A 129 -4.48 -13.95 -2.37
N SER A 130 -5.20 -13.05 -3.05
CA SER A 130 -5.11 -12.87 -4.50
C SER A 130 -3.68 -12.48 -4.93
N ALA A 131 -3.03 -11.58 -4.18
CA ALA A 131 -1.66 -11.16 -4.44
C ALA A 131 -0.66 -12.33 -4.30
N GLU A 132 -0.79 -13.13 -3.24
CA GLU A 132 0.02 -14.33 -3.00
C GLU A 132 -0.18 -15.39 -4.10
N GLU A 133 -1.43 -15.67 -4.48
CA GLU A 133 -1.78 -16.64 -5.53
C GLU A 133 -1.23 -16.21 -6.91
N LYS A 134 -1.29 -14.91 -7.24
CA LYS A 134 -0.71 -14.37 -8.49
C LYS A 134 0.80 -14.61 -8.57
N VAL A 135 1.54 -14.29 -7.51
CA VAL A 135 2.99 -14.50 -7.46
C VAL A 135 3.32 -15.98 -7.56
N ALA A 136 2.65 -16.83 -6.78
CA ALA A 136 2.86 -18.28 -6.79
C ALA A 136 2.62 -18.89 -8.18
N ALA A 137 1.53 -18.50 -8.86
CA ALA A 137 1.19 -19.00 -10.18
C ALA A 137 2.22 -18.61 -11.25
N ILE A 138 2.71 -17.36 -11.23
CA ILE A 138 3.62 -16.84 -12.25
C ILE A 138 5.01 -17.44 -12.16
N PHE A 139 5.48 -17.72 -10.94
CA PHE A 139 6.80 -18.30 -10.70
C PHE A 139 6.77 -19.80 -10.39
N ASN A 140 5.65 -20.47 -10.66
CA ASN A 140 5.52 -21.91 -10.46
C ASN A 140 6.57 -22.66 -11.30
N LYS A 141 7.41 -23.48 -10.64
CA LYS A 141 8.56 -24.18 -11.24
C LYS A 141 9.57 -23.24 -11.94
N ASN A 142 9.67 -21.99 -11.47
CA ASN A 142 10.58 -20.97 -12.00
C ASN A 142 11.23 -20.15 -10.88
N MET A 143 11.91 -20.85 -9.94
CA MET A 143 12.62 -20.22 -8.82
C MET A 143 13.69 -19.23 -9.29
N GLU A 144 14.43 -19.55 -10.35
CA GLU A 144 15.47 -18.65 -10.90
C GLU A 144 14.86 -17.35 -11.44
N GLY A 145 13.70 -17.43 -12.12
CA GLY A 145 12.96 -16.25 -12.56
C GLY A 145 12.45 -15.40 -11.38
N LEU A 146 11.99 -16.04 -10.31
CA LEU A 146 11.59 -15.34 -9.08
C LEU A 146 12.76 -14.57 -8.48
N LYS A 147 13.91 -15.23 -8.28
CA LYS A 147 15.11 -14.61 -7.71
C LYS A 147 15.61 -13.43 -8.56
N ALA A 148 15.64 -13.61 -9.88
CA ALA A 148 16.00 -12.55 -10.81
C ALA A 148 15.05 -11.34 -10.68
N ARG A 149 13.73 -11.59 -10.62
CA ARG A 149 12.72 -10.54 -10.47
C ARG A 149 12.80 -9.84 -9.12
N CYS A 150 13.01 -10.59 -8.04
CA CYS A 150 13.25 -10.04 -6.71
C CYS A 150 14.42 -9.07 -6.72
N LYS A 151 15.55 -9.46 -7.32
CA LYS A 151 16.73 -8.60 -7.45
C LYS A 151 16.45 -7.34 -8.28
N GLU A 152 15.74 -7.47 -9.40
CA GLU A 152 15.34 -6.32 -10.23
C GLU A 152 14.49 -5.31 -9.43
N PHE A 153 13.60 -5.80 -8.57
CA PHE A 153 12.75 -4.98 -7.71
C PHE A 153 13.47 -4.44 -6.45
N GLY A 154 14.80 -4.53 -6.40
CA GLY A 154 15.60 -4.09 -5.26
C GLY A 154 15.41 -4.94 -4.01
N GLY A 155 14.92 -6.17 -4.18
CA GLY A 155 14.77 -7.13 -3.11
C GLY A 155 16.12 -7.63 -2.61
N VAL A 156 16.20 -7.86 -1.31
CA VAL A 156 17.38 -8.41 -0.63
C VAL A 156 17.01 -9.79 -0.13
N GLU A 157 17.78 -10.81 -0.51
CA GLU A 157 17.60 -12.17 0.02
C GLU A 157 17.77 -12.15 1.55
N ASP A 158 16.83 -12.76 2.24
CA ASP A 158 16.81 -12.84 3.70
C ASP A 158 16.79 -14.33 4.07
N MET A 159 17.44 -14.70 5.16
CA MET A 159 17.32 -16.06 5.70
C MET A 159 16.17 -16.16 6.72
N GLY A 160 15.65 -15.01 7.15
CA GLY A 160 14.35 -14.83 7.80
C GLY A 160 14.12 -15.61 9.09
N LYS A 161 12.85 -15.63 9.50
CA LYS A 161 12.33 -16.39 10.65
C LYS A 161 11.43 -17.56 10.26
N MET A 162 11.13 -17.71 8.98
CA MET A 162 10.21 -18.71 8.44
C MET A 162 10.99 -19.79 7.70
N LYS A 163 10.46 -21.02 7.67
CA LYS A 163 11.00 -22.07 6.81
C LYS A 163 10.35 -21.96 5.43
N ALA A 164 11.07 -21.40 4.47
CA ALA A 164 10.69 -21.32 3.05
C ALA A 164 11.91 -21.64 2.19
N ASP A 165 11.68 -22.02 0.92
CA ASP A 165 12.77 -22.34 -0.01
C ASP A 165 13.49 -21.07 -0.48
N TYR A 166 12.78 -19.94 -0.46
CA TYR A 166 13.35 -18.63 -0.74
C TYR A 166 12.62 -17.54 0.04
N ILE A 167 13.37 -16.61 0.64
CA ILE A 167 12.83 -15.45 1.33
C ILE A 167 13.51 -14.20 0.78
N CYS A 168 12.71 -13.19 0.43
CA CYS A 168 13.21 -11.92 -0.05
C CYS A 168 12.48 -10.76 0.63
N ARG A 169 13.25 -9.79 1.12
CA ARG A 169 12.75 -8.57 1.72
C ARG A 169 12.75 -7.42 0.72
N PHE A 170 11.66 -6.66 0.70
CA PHE A 170 11.50 -5.41 -0.02
C PHE A 170 11.16 -4.29 0.96
N ASP A 171 11.72 -3.11 0.79
CA ASP A 171 11.33 -1.94 1.57
C ASP A 171 10.25 -1.16 0.77
N LEU A 172 8.96 -1.46 1.05
CA LEU A 172 7.85 -0.79 0.34
C LEU A 172 7.77 0.69 0.70
N LEU A 173 8.08 1.01 1.95
CA LEU A 173 8.36 2.34 2.50
C LEU A 173 9.49 2.17 3.54
N PRO A 174 10.19 3.23 3.98
CA PRO A 174 11.39 3.09 4.80
C PRO A 174 11.19 2.35 6.15
N ARG A 175 9.95 2.32 6.67
CA ARG A 175 9.56 1.59 7.90
C ARG A 175 8.53 0.48 7.66
N ILE A 176 8.28 0.12 6.40
CA ILE A 176 7.33 -0.93 6.00
C ILE A 176 8.06 -1.97 5.13
N PRO A 177 8.85 -2.86 5.75
CA PRO A 177 9.42 -3.99 5.04
C PRO A 177 8.32 -5.02 4.72
N LEU A 178 8.34 -5.51 3.48
CA LEU A 178 7.57 -6.65 3.01
C LEU A 178 8.52 -7.84 2.86
N TYR A 179 8.12 -8.99 3.39
CA TYR A 179 8.85 -10.25 3.25
C TYR A 179 8.03 -11.20 2.39
N LEU A 180 8.59 -11.57 1.23
CA LEU A 180 8.07 -12.60 0.35
C LEU A 180 8.71 -13.93 0.77
N CYS A 181 7.91 -14.87 1.24
CA CYS A 181 8.33 -16.25 1.51
C CYS A 181 7.73 -17.15 0.42
N PHE A 182 8.58 -17.91 -0.27
CA PHE A 182 8.18 -18.75 -1.39
C PHE A 182 8.57 -20.21 -1.15
N TRP A 183 7.66 -21.11 -1.47
CA TRP A 183 7.88 -22.55 -1.49
C TRP A 183 7.75 -23.04 -2.93
N GLU A 184 8.75 -23.77 -3.39
CA GLU A 184 8.78 -24.32 -4.75
C GLU A 184 7.74 -25.42 -4.91
N ALA A 185 7.29 -25.62 -6.15
CA ALA A 185 6.39 -26.73 -6.47
C ALA A 185 7.16 -28.06 -6.38
N ASP A 186 6.50 -29.10 -5.87
CA ASP A 186 7.00 -30.47 -5.90
C ASP A 186 6.11 -31.37 -6.79
N GLU A 187 6.21 -32.68 -6.64
CA GLU A 187 5.42 -33.64 -7.41
C GLU A 187 3.93 -33.63 -7.03
N GLU A 188 3.59 -33.22 -5.80
CA GLU A 188 2.24 -33.29 -5.23
C GLU A 188 1.56 -31.91 -5.15
N PHE A 189 2.34 -30.83 -5.00
CA PHE A 189 1.85 -29.49 -4.73
C PHE A 189 2.43 -28.44 -5.69
N SER A 190 1.57 -27.52 -6.14
CA SER A 190 2.01 -26.29 -6.82
C SER A 190 2.79 -25.38 -5.87
N ALA A 191 3.58 -24.47 -6.43
CA ALA A 191 4.30 -23.47 -5.66
C ALA A 191 3.34 -22.62 -4.81
N SER A 192 3.84 -22.12 -3.68
CA SER A 192 3.06 -21.23 -2.81
C SER A 192 3.88 -20.02 -2.38
N CYS A 193 3.17 -18.93 -2.09
CA CYS A 193 3.77 -17.67 -1.68
C CYS A 193 3.02 -17.13 -0.45
N LYS A 194 3.76 -16.49 0.46
CA LYS A 194 3.21 -15.72 1.56
C LYS A 194 3.89 -14.38 1.67
N LEU A 195 3.08 -13.35 1.90
CA LEU A 195 3.54 -11.97 2.08
C LEU A 195 3.39 -11.58 3.55
N PHE A 196 4.47 -11.13 4.16
CA PHE A 196 4.48 -10.73 5.57
C PHE A 196 4.97 -9.29 5.75
N PHE A 197 4.53 -8.66 6.83
CA PHE A 197 4.96 -7.34 7.29
C PHE A 197 5.53 -7.45 8.69
N ASP A 198 6.36 -6.47 9.06
CA ASP A 198 6.65 -6.25 10.47
C ASP A 198 5.36 -5.87 11.24
N THR A 199 5.18 -6.38 12.45
CA THR A 199 4.04 -6.00 13.30
C THR A 199 3.95 -4.50 13.61
N SER A 200 5.01 -3.72 13.38
CA SER A 200 4.98 -2.26 13.49
C SER A 200 4.21 -1.56 12.37
N ALA A 201 3.88 -2.24 11.26
CA ALA A 201 3.35 -1.59 10.05
C ALA A 201 2.07 -0.77 10.29
N GLU A 202 1.13 -1.29 11.09
CA GLU A 202 -0.12 -0.60 11.46
C GLU A 202 0.08 0.76 12.16
N ALA A 203 1.25 0.97 12.79
CA ALA A 203 1.55 2.24 13.44
C ALA A 203 1.83 3.34 12.41
N TYR A 204 2.29 2.94 11.22
CA TYR A 204 2.77 3.86 10.19
C TYR A 204 1.76 4.13 9.10
N ILE A 205 0.85 3.20 8.81
CA ILE A 205 -0.08 3.32 7.68
C ILE A 205 -1.39 2.64 8.01
N ASP A 206 -2.49 3.17 7.46
CA ASP A 206 -3.79 2.50 7.53
C ASP A 206 -3.73 1.11 6.90
N ILE A 207 -4.46 0.16 7.49
CA ILE A 207 -4.48 -1.22 6.99
C ILE A 207 -5.04 -1.30 5.56
N GLU A 208 -6.00 -0.44 5.21
CA GLU A 208 -6.56 -0.36 3.86
C GLU A 208 -5.49 0.11 2.87
N TYR A 209 -4.78 1.19 3.20
CA TYR A 209 -3.73 1.75 2.34
C TYR A 209 -2.50 0.83 2.26
N LEU A 210 -2.21 0.08 3.31
CA LEU A 210 -1.21 -0.98 3.28
C LEU A 210 -1.62 -2.09 2.33
N ALA A 211 -2.89 -2.53 2.35
CA ALA A 211 -3.38 -3.54 1.42
C ALA A 211 -3.26 -3.09 -0.03
N TYR A 212 -3.60 -1.83 -0.33
CA TYR A 212 -3.43 -1.25 -1.67
C TYR A 212 -1.96 -1.14 -2.08
N LEU A 213 -1.07 -0.75 -1.16
CA LEU A 213 0.38 -0.71 -1.42
C LEU A 213 0.90 -2.10 -1.84
N VAL A 214 0.40 -3.16 -1.21
CA VAL A 214 0.75 -4.55 -1.55
C VAL A 214 0.18 -4.99 -2.88
N GLU A 215 -1.09 -4.67 -3.14
CA GLU A 215 -1.72 -4.96 -4.42
C GLU A 215 -0.92 -4.30 -5.55
N ARG A 216 -0.59 -3.02 -5.39
CA ARG A 216 0.19 -2.27 -6.38
C ARG A 216 1.61 -2.82 -6.55
N PHE A 217 2.27 -3.17 -5.45
CA PHE A 217 3.57 -3.84 -5.49
C PHE A 217 3.49 -5.11 -6.32
N VAL A 218 2.50 -5.98 -6.06
CA VAL A 218 2.36 -7.25 -6.77
C VAL A 218 2.01 -7.04 -8.24
N GLU A 219 1.12 -6.11 -8.58
CA GLU A 219 0.83 -5.77 -9.98
C GLU A 219 2.10 -5.42 -10.77
N LEU A 220 2.95 -4.57 -10.18
CA LEU A 220 4.22 -4.18 -10.80
C LEU A 220 5.20 -5.35 -10.82
N PHE A 221 5.30 -6.09 -9.72
CA PHE A 221 6.22 -7.21 -9.56
C PHE A 221 5.96 -8.32 -10.57
N VAL A 222 4.69 -8.62 -10.86
CA VAL A 222 4.31 -9.69 -11.78
C VAL A 222 4.23 -9.26 -13.25
N THR A 223 4.09 -7.95 -13.51
CA THR A 223 4.15 -7.41 -14.86
C THR A 223 5.62 -7.39 -15.30
N LEU A 224 6.08 -8.42 -16.03
CA LEU A 224 7.46 -8.62 -16.50
C LEU A 224 8.02 -7.52 -17.44
N LEU A 225 7.46 -6.31 -17.41
CA LEU A 225 8.03 -5.14 -18.03
C LEU A 225 9.27 -4.70 -17.22
N PRO A 226 10.34 -4.25 -17.92
CA PRO A 226 11.51 -3.69 -17.26
C PRO A 226 11.11 -2.43 -16.48
N ILE A 227 11.65 -2.27 -15.27
CA ILE A 227 11.49 -1.05 -14.49
C ILE A 227 12.13 0.10 -15.27
N LYS A 228 11.38 1.20 -15.47
CA LYS A 228 11.87 2.43 -16.11
C LYS A 228 12.64 3.30 -15.14
#